data_AF-A0A2G7LXM3-F1
#
_entry.id   AF-A0A2G7LXM3-F1
#
_cell.length_a   1.000
_cell.length_b   1.000
_cell.length_c   1.000
_cell.angle_alpha   90.00
_cell.angle_beta   90.00
_cell.angle_gamma   90.00
#
_symmetry.space_group_name_H-M   'P 1'
#
loop_
_entity.id
_entity.type
_entity.pdbx_description
1 polymer ?
#
loop_
_entity_poly.entity_id
_entity_poly.type
_entity_poly.pdbx_seq_one_letter_code
_entity_poly.pdbx_strand_id
1 'polypeptide(L)'
;MKQIKVRCTDPFQAFSGTNLLYEVKEGEELTAHLHDESEEYFAIDSNGEEAYVGCLDMGGKLILDDCFELVEEGADKHEPV
;
A
#
# COMPACT_ATOMS: atom_id res chain seq x y z
N MET A 1 14.12 -3.02 1.55
CA MET A 1 13.06 -2.02 1.36
C MET A 1 11.85 -2.54 2.11
N LYS A 2 11.52 -1.97 3.26
CA LYS A 2 10.36 -2.41 4.05
C LYS A 2 9.11 -1.58 3.80
N GLN A 3 9.27 -0.45 3.12
CA GLN A 3 8.21 0.52 2.87
C GLN A 3 8.30 1.05 1.45
N ILE A 4 7.14 1.27 0.85
CA ILE A 4 6.96 1.95 -0.42
C ILE A 4 5.93 3.07 -0.24
N LYS A 5 6.02 4.09 -1.08
CA LYS A 5 4.98 5.11 -1.19
C LYS A 5 4.24 4.91 -2.50
N VAL A 6 2.93 4.83 -2.44
CA VAL A 6 2.05 4.69 -3.60
C VAL A 6 1.07 5.85 -3.67
N ARG A 7 0.54 6.12 -4.86
CA ARG A 7 -0.58 7.02 -5.07
C ARG A 7 -1.74 6.27 -5.67
N CYS A 8 -2.93 6.47 -5.14
CA CYS A 8 -4.14 5.92 -5.72
C CYS A 8 -4.52 6.68 -6.99
N THR A 9 -4.66 5.96 -8.11
CA THR A 9 -5.06 6.50 -9.41
C THR A 9 -6.52 6.23 -9.74
N ASP A 10 -7.12 5.21 -9.13
CA ASP A 10 -8.54 4.87 -9.27
C ASP A 10 -9.14 4.61 -7.87
N PRO A 11 -10.07 5.45 -7.39
CA PRO A 11 -10.57 5.38 -6.03
C PRO A 11 -11.43 4.14 -5.78
N PHE A 12 -11.27 3.51 -4.62
CA PHE A 12 -12.00 2.31 -4.28
C PHE A 12 -12.34 2.22 -2.79
N GLN A 13 -13.32 1.36 -2.50
CA GLN A 13 -13.84 1.11 -1.16
C GLN A 13 -14.02 -0.39 -0.96
N ALA A 14 -13.67 -0.89 0.21
CA ALA A 14 -13.96 -2.26 0.62
C ALA A 14 -15.02 -2.29 1.71
N PHE A 15 -15.94 -3.26 1.63
CA PHE A 15 -17.04 -3.40 2.58
C PHE A 15 -17.13 -4.83 3.14
N SER A 16 -17.50 -4.95 4.41
CA SER A 16 -17.96 -6.20 5.03
C SER A 16 -19.44 -6.06 5.37
N GLY A 17 -20.30 -6.60 4.49
CA GLY A 17 -21.74 -6.38 4.56
C GLY A 17 -22.09 -4.92 4.28
N THR A 18 -22.59 -4.21 5.30
CA THR A 18 -22.89 -2.77 5.23
C THR A 18 -21.81 -1.89 5.89
N ASN A 19 -20.77 -2.49 6.47
CA ASN A 19 -19.71 -1.75 7.14
C ASN A 19 -18.60 -1.46 6.14
N LEU A 20 -18.24 -0.19 5.98
CA LEU A 20 -17.03 0.21 5.27
C LEU A 20 -15.82 -0.29 6.07
N LEU A 21 -14.91 -1.01 5.39
CA LEU A 21 -13.65 -1.45 5.96
C LEU A 21 -12.59 -0.38 5.73
N TYR A 22 -12.30 -0.05 4.48
CA TYR A 22 -11.37 1.02 4.14
C TYR A 22 -11.84 1.76 2.87
N GLU A 23 -11.40 3.00 2.74
CA GLU A 23 -11.63 3.85 1.57
C GLU A 23 -10.30 4.49 1.16
N VAL A 24 -9.99 4.41 -0.13
CA VAL A 24 -8.83 5.09 -0.72
C VAL A 24 -9.31 6.04 -1.81
N LYS A 25 -8.90 7.30 -1.73
CA LYS A 25 -9.35 8.36 -2.64
C LYS A 25 -8.35 8.60 -3.77
N GLU A 26 -8.86 9.07 -4.90
CA GLU A 26 -8.02 9.45 -6.04
C GLU A 26 -7.00 10.52 -5.62
N GLY A 27 -5.74 10.30 -5.97
CA GLY A 27 -4.62 11.17 -5.65
C GLY A 27 -4.07 11.03 -4.22
N GLU A 28 -4.68 10.19 -3.37
CA GLU A 28 -4.20 9.93 -2.02
C GLU A 28 -2.86 9.19 -2.07
N GLU A 29 -1.87 9.71 -1.34
CA GLU A 29 -0.56 9.09 -1.21
C GLU A 29 -0.47 8.30 0.09
N LEU A 30 -0.20 7.01 -0.03
CA LEU A 30 -0.16 6.07 1.07
C LEU A 30 1.24 5.49 1.25
N THR A 31 1.65 5.29 2.49
CA THR A 31 2.86 4.53 2.83
C THR A 31 2.45 3.09 3.10
N ALA A 32 2.91 2.16 2.26
CA ALA A 32 2.64 0.74 2.40
C ALA A 32 3.84 0.01 3.00
N HIS A 33 3.57 -0.93 3.89
CA HIS A 33 4.56 -1.72 4.62
C HIS A 33 4.53 -3.17 4.12
N LEU A 34 5.72 -3.74 3.89
CA LEU A 34 5.86 -5.14 3.50
C LEU A 34 5.62 -6.04 4.71
N HIS A 35 4.71 -7.00 4.56
CA HIS A 35 4.54 -8.13 5.48
C HIS A 35 5.47 -9.25 5.03
N ASP A 36 6.60 -9.44 5.72
CA ASP A 36 7.66 -10.39 5.35
C ASP A 36 7.17 -11.85 5.22
N GLU A 37 6.08 -12.23 5.91
CA GLU A 37 5.53 -13.60 5.86
C GLU A 37 4.72 -13.89 4.60
N SER A 38 3.98 -12.91 4.08
CA SER A 38 3.12 -13.07 2.90
C SER A 38 3.67 -12.40 1.64
N GLU A 39 4.73 -11.59 1.78
CA GLU A 39 5.30 -10.75 0.73
C GLU A 39 4.31 -9.71 0.17
N GLU A 40 3.31 -9.33 0.96
CA GLU A 40 2.26 -8.37 0.60
C GLU A 40 2.53 -6.99 1.21
N TYR A 41 2.09 -5.94 0.51
CA TYR A 41 2.15 -4.55 0.96
C TYR A 41 0.77 -4.08 1.40
N PHE A 42 0.70 -3.56 2.63
CA PHE A 42 -0.51 -2.95 3.19
C PHE A 42 -0.24 -1.51 3.60
N ALA A 43 -1.19 -0.63 3.34
CA ALA A 43 -1.17 0.74 3.81
C ALA A 43 -2.36 1.02 4.74
N ILE A 44 -2.17 1.96 5.66
CA ILE A 44 -3.25 2.42 6.53
C ILE A 44 -3.98 3.56 5.83
N ASP A 45 -5.29 3.41 5.63
CA ASP A 45 -6.14 4.45 5.05
C ASP A 45 -6.37 5.62 6.02
N SER A 46 -7.09 6.65 5.55
CA SER A 46 -7.45 7.81 6.37
C SER A 46 -8.30 7.50 7.62
N ASN A 47 -8.90 6.31 7.72
CA ASN A 47 -9.71 5.84 8.83
C ASN A 47 -8.95 4.97 9.82
N GLY A 48 -7.70 4.59 9.52
CA GLY A 48 -6.88 3.74 10.36
C GLY A 48 -6.95 2.25 9.99
N GLU A 49 -7.48 1.91 8.82
CA GLU A 49 -7.75 0.53 8.40
C GLU A 49 -6.77 0.08 7.30
N GLU A 50 -6.42 -1.21 7.30
CA GLU A 50 -5.43 -1.76 6.36
C GLU A 50 -6.04 -2.00 4.96
N ALA A 51 -5.51 -1.29 3.97
CA ALA A 51 -5.78 -1.48 2.55
C ALA A 51 -4.63 -2.25 1.88
N TYR A 52 -4.98 -3.27 1.10
CA TYR A 52 -4.03 -3.99 0.27
C TYR A 52 -3.56 -3.11 -0.88
N VAL A 53 -2.24 -3.07 -1.11
CA VAL A 53 -1.61 -2.21 -2.13
C VAL A 53 -0.94 -3.04 -3.24
N GLY A 54 -0.44 -4.23 -2.92
CA GLY A 54 0.31 -5.05 -3.87
C GLY A 54 1.12 -6.13 -3.17
N CYS A 55 2.00 -6.81 -3.89
CA CYS A 55 2.86 -7.86 -3.38
C CYS A 55 4.20 -7.94 -4.13
N LEU A 56 5.13 -8.75 -3.63
CA LEU A 56 6.30 -9.19 -4.37
C LEU A 56 5.99 -10.49 -5.10
N ASP A 57 6.48 -10.63 -6.33
CA ASP A 57 6.49 -11.93 -7.02
C ASP A 57 7.62 -12.84 -6.47
N MET A 58 7.67 -14.09 -6.93
CA MET A 58 8.72 -15.06 -6.52
C MET A 58 10.15 -14.60 -6.85
N GLY A 59 10.32 -13.59 -7.69
CA GLY A 59 11.60 -12.97 -8.03
C GLY A 59 11.93 -11.75 -7.18
N GLY A 60 11.08 -11.38 -6.22
CA GLY A 60 11.20 -10.17 -5.40
C GLY A 60 10.84 -8.89 -6.15
N LYS A 61 10.10 -8.98 -7.26
CA LYS A 61 9.65 -7.82 -8.03
C LYS A 61 8.32 -7.31 -7.47
N LEU A 62 8.23 -6.01 -7.22
CA LEU A 62 6.99 -5.35 -6.83
C LEU A 62 5.92 -5.41 -7.93
N ILE A 63 4.76 -5.92 -7.55
CA ILE A 63 3.52 -5.94 -8.33
C ILE A 63 2.47 -5.17 -7.53
N LEU A 64 2.11 -3.98 -8.01
CA LEU A 64 1.05 -3.17 -7.42
C LEU A 64 -0.31 -3.61 -7.95
N ASP A 65 -1.35 -3.39 -7.15
CA ASP A 65 -2.72 -3.43 -7.62
C ASP A 65 -2.95 -2.31 -8.67
N ASP A 66 -3.83 -2.55 -9.64
CA ASP A 66 -4.04 -1.66 -10.79
C ASP A 66 -4.53 -0.25 -10.38
N CYS A 67 -5.08 -0.12 -9.17
CA CYS A 67 -5.54 1.15 -8.60
C CYS A 67 -4.41 2.04 -8.05
N PHE A 68 -3.16 1.57 -8.06
CA PHE A 68 -2.00 2.26 -7.49
C PHE A 68 -0.86 2.47 -8.47
N GLU A 69 -0.20 3.62 -8.35
CA GLU A 69 1.10 3.87 -8.95
C GLU A 69 2.18 4.02 -7.88
N LEU A 70 3.40 3.57 -8.20
CA LEU A 70 4.56 3.73 -7.32
C LEU A 70 5.06 5.18 -7.35
N VAL A 71 5.14 5.81 -6.19
CA VAL A 71 5.70 7.17 -6.02
C VAL A 71 7.16 7.10 -5.58
N GLU A 72 7.47 6.25 -4.60
CA GLU A 72 8.82 6.12 -4.04
C GLU A 72 9.09 4.71 -3.52
N GLU A 73 10.26 4.16 -3.86
CA GLU A 73 10.76 2.90 -3.30
C GLU A 73 11.71 3.16 -2.14
N GLY A 74 11.41 2.62 -0.96
CA GLY A 74 12.30 2.67 0.18
C GLY A 74 12.32 4.01 0.92
N ALA A 75 11.23 4.33 1.62
CA ALA A 75 11.18 5.36 2.67
C ALA A 75 12.07 5.04 3.90
N ASP A 76 12.94 4.04 3.78
CA ASP A 76 13.94 3.59 4.75
C ASP A 76 15.29 4.26 4.41
N LYS A 77 15.33 5.59 4.41
CA LYS A 77 16.59 6.34 4.28
C LYS A 77 16.62 7.56 5.20
N HIS A 78 16.92 7.33 6.48
CA HIS A 78 18.06 7.93 7.18
C HIS A 78 18.12 7.43 8.63
N GLU A 79 18.89 6.37 8.89
CA GLU A 79 19.64 6.34 10.16
C GLU A 79 20.91 7.18 9.93
N PRO A 80 21.04 8.38 10.52
CA PRO A 80 22.33 9.04 10.58
C PRO A 80 23.25 8.24 11.53
N VAL A 81 24.46 7.99 11.01
CA VAL A 81 25.65 7.44 11.70
C VAL A 81 25.95 8.10 13.04
#